data_AF-A0A7C1BXE2-F1
#
_entry.id   AF-A0A7C1BXE2-F1
#
_cell.length_a   1.000
_cell.length_b   1.000
_cell.length_c   1.000
_cell.angle_alpha   90.00
_cell.angle_beta   90.00
_cell.angle_gamma   90.00
#
_symmetry.space_group_name_H-M   'P 1'
#
loop_
_entity.id
_entity.type
_entity.pdbx_description
1 polymer ?
#
loop_
_entity_poly.entity_id
_entity_poly.type
_entity_poly.pdbx_seq_one_letter_code
_entity_poly.pdbx_strand_id
1 'polypeptide(L)' 'MASGTDDFYERMGLKKGASEAEIKKTYRRLARKYHPDLNPGDESKEKKFKEINEAYEVLSDPKKRSEYDQFGKAAFEGG' A
#
# COMPACT_ATOMS: atom_id res chain seq x y z
N MET A 1 4.08 -12.62 18.25
CA MET A 1 5.01 -11.53 17.88
C MET A 1 4.80 -11.20 16.40
N ALA A 2 4.06 -10.12 16.15
CA ALA A 2 3.98 -9.32 14.92
C ALA A 2 2.89 -8.28 15.18
N SER A 3 3.22 -7.35 16.07
CA SER A 3 2.40 -6.19 16.43
C SER A 3 2.53 -5.14 15.33
N GLY A 4 1.40 -4.62 14.85
CA GLY A 4 1.38 -3.45 13.97
C GLY A 4 0.17 -3.44 13.04
N THR A 5 -0.97 -3.00 13.54
CA THR A 5 -2.26 -2.77 12.86
C THR A 5 -2.21 -1.68 11.74
N ASP A 6 -1.07 -1.50 11.07
CA ASP A 6 -0.80 -0.44 10.08
C ASP A 6 0.05 -0.92 8.89
N ASP A 7 0.02 -2.23 8.57
CA ASP A 7 0.80 -2.80 7.47
C ASP A 7 0.25 -2.35 6.10
N PHE A 8 1.06 -1.66 5.29
CA PHE A 8 0.73 -1.37 3.88
C PHE A 8 0.35 -2.62 3.09
N TYR A 9 0.91 -3.77 3.50
CA TYR A 9 0.55 -5.08 2.97
C TYR A 9 -0.93 -5.40 3.22
N GLU A 10 -1.45 -5.20 4.44
CA GLU A 10 -2.86 -5.45 4.75
C GLU A 10 -3.81 -4.51 3.98
N ARG A 11 -3.43 -3.24 3.80
CA ARG A 11 -4.20 -2.29 2.97
C ARG A 11 -4.36 -2.77 1.53
N MET A 12 -3.33 -3.42 0.99
CA MET A 12 -3.36 -4.04 -0.34
C MET A 12 -3.95 -5.46 -0.32
N GLY A 13 -4.26 -6.03 0.84
CA GLY A 13 -4.69 -7.43 1.00
C GLY A 13 -3.58 -8.44 0.70
N LEU A 14 -2.32 -8.05 0.91
CA LEU A 14 -1.12 -8.84 0.76
C LEU A 14 -0.59 -9.29 2.13
N LYS A 15 0.17 -10.38 2.14
CA LYS A 15 0.91 -10.79 3.33
C LYS A 15 2.20 -9.98 3.45
N LYS A 16 2.62 -9.71 4.68
CA LYS A 16 3.95 -9.15 4.97
C LYS A 16 5.02 -10.07 4.38
N GLY A 17 5.93 -9.49 3.61
CA GLY A 17 6.91 -10.27 2.84
C GLY A 17 6.48 -10.62 1.40
N ALA A 18 5.33 -10.12 0.93
CA ALA A 18 4.92 -10.28 -0.47
C ALA A 18 6.04 -9.82 -1.43
N SER A 19 6.18 -10.56 -2.52
CA SER A 19 7.17 -10.25 -3.56
C SER A 19 6.77 -8.98 -4.31
N GLU A 20 7.73 -8.23 -4.84
CA GLU A 20 7.44 -7.05 -5.69
C GLU A 20 6.48 -7.38 -6.84
N ALA A 21 6.61 -8.60 -7.40
CA ALA A 21 5.71 -9.09 -8.43
C ALA A 21 4.25 -9.19 -7.95
N GLU A 22 4.03 -9.65 -6.72
CA GLU A 22 2.70 -9.76 -6.10
C GLU A 22 2.13 -8.37 -5.77
N ILE A 23 2.98 -7.47 -5.26
CA ILE A 23 2.65 -6.07 -4.98
C ILE A 23 2.20 -5.37 -6.27
N LYS A 24 3.01 -5.43 -7.34
CA LYS A 24 2.66 -4.87 -8.67
C LYS A 24 1.41 -5.51 -9.26
N LYS A 25 1.25 -6.83 -9.16
CA LYS A 25 0.07 -7.53 -9.69
C LYS A 25 -1.21 -7.10 -8.96
N THR A 26 -1.15 -7.03 -7.63
CA THR A 26 -2.27 -6.65 -6.80
C THR A 26 -2.61 -5.18 -6.96
N TYR A 27 -1.61 -4.30 -6.97
CA TYR A 27 -1.77 -2.87 -7.29
C TYR A 27 -2.51 -2.69 -8.62
N ARG A 28 -2.04 -3.30 -9.72
CA ARG A 28 -2.70 -3.18 -11.03
C ARG A 28 -4.16 -3.63 -11.01
N ARG A 29 -4.48 -4.70 -10.26
CA ARG A 29 -5.85 -5.19 -10.11
C ARG A 29 -6.72 -4.22 -9.31
N LEU A 30 -6.20 -3.70 -8.20
CA LEU A 30 -6.92 -2.80 -7.33
C LEU A 30 -7.05 -1.40 -7.94
N ALA A 31 -6.00 -0.88 -8.58
CA ALA A 31 -5.98 0.38 -9.30
C ALA A 31 -7.05 0.43 -10.39
N ARG A 32 -7.22 -0.65 -11.17
CA ARG A 32 -8.34 -0.75 -12.12
C ARG A 32 -9.70 -0.84 -11.41
N LYS A 33 -9.80 -1.60 -10.32
CA LYS A 33 -11.07 -1.77 -9.57
C LYS A 33 -11.54 -0.46 -8.91
N TYR A 34 -10.60 0.37 -8.47
CA TYR A 34 -10.84 1.61 -7.74
C TYR A 34 -10.52 2.86 -8.56
N HIS A 35 -10.27 2.72 -9.87
CA HIS A 35 -9.86 3.82 -10.73
C HIS A 35 -10.94 4.92 -10.74
N PRO A 36 -10.58 6.20 -10.64
CA PRO A 36 -11.54 7.30 -10.71
C PRO A 36 -12.31 7.30 -12.05
N ASP A 37 -11.64 7.03 -13.17
CA ASP A 37 -12.33 6.93 -14.48
C ASP A 37 -13.39 5.82 -14.53
N LEU A 38 -13.21 4.74 -13.77
CA LEU A 38 -14.17 3.62 -13.73
C LEU A 38 -15.20 3.78 -12.60
N ASN A 39 -14.93 4.65 -11.63
CA ASN A 39 -15.80 4.94 -10.49
C ASN A 39 -15.92 6.47 -10.29
N PRO A 40 -16.43 7.21 -11.29
CA PRO A 40 -16.52 8.66 -11.19
C PRO A 40 -17.49 9.05 -10.06
N GLY A 41 -17.03 9.92 -9.15
CA GLY A 41 -17.83 10.45 -8.05
C GLY A 41 -17.98 9.53 -6.83
N ASP A 42 -17.25 8.40 -6.78
CA ASP A 42 -17.28 7.49 -5.61
C ASP A 42 -16.08 7.77 -4.69
N GLU A 43 -16.29 8.65 -3.70
CA GLU A 43 -15.27 9.04 -2.71
C GLU A 43 -14.68 7.85 -1.94
N SER A 44 -15.48 6.79 -1.74
CA SER A 44 -15.01 5.57 -1.06
C SER A 44 -13.97 4.83 -1.90
N LYS A 45 -14.12 4.85 -3.22
CA LYS A 45 -13.18 4.24 -4.17
C LYS A 45 -11.92 5.08 -4.30
N GLU A 46 -12.08 6.40 -4.36
CA GLU A 46 -10.96 7.34 -4.39
C GLU A 46 -10.09 7.21 -3.13
N LYS A 47 -10.70 7.13 -1.95
CA LYS A 47 -9.98 6.93 -0.69
C LYS A 47 -9.19 5.62 -0.70
N LYS A 48 -9.83 4.52 -1.11
CA LYS A 48 -9.14 3.22 -1.26
C LYS A 48 -8.01 3.29 -2.28
N PHE A 49 -8.23 3.96 -3.40
CA PHE A 49 -7.20 4.15 -4.43
C PHE A 49 -5.98 4.88 -3.87
N LYS A 50 -6.19 5.98 -3.12
CA LYS A 50 -5.11 6.70 -2.42
C LYS A 50 -4.36 5.81 -1.44
N GLU A 51 -5.07 5.06 -0.58
CA GLU A 51 -4.47 4.13 0.38
C GLU A 51 -3.63 3.04 -0.30
N ILE A 52 -4.12 2.48 -1.41
CA ILE A 52 -3.40 1.46 -2.21
C ILE A 52 -2.19 2.06 -2.91
N ASN A 53 -2.29 3.31 -3.38
CA ASN A 53 -1.20 3.99 -4.06
C ASN A 53 -0.06 4.33 -3.11
N GLU A 54 -0.38 4.86 -1.92
CA GLU A 54 0.57 5.11 -0.84
C GLU A 54 1.29 3.82 -0.42
N ALA A 55 0.53 2.74 -0.21
CA ALA A 55 1.10 1.42 0.09
C ALA A 55 2.04 0.94 -1.02
N TYR A 56 1.64 1.09 -2.28
CA TYR A 56 2.46 0.69 -3.42
C TYR A 56 3.73 1.53 -3.54
N GLU A 57 3.69 2.85 -3.31
CA GLU A 57 4.88 3.71 -3.38
C GLU A 57 5.95 3.31 -2.37
N VAL A 58 5.54 2.88 -1.17
CA VAL A 58 6.48 2.41 -0.15
C VAL A 58 6.95 0.98 -0.44
N LEU A 59 6.04 0.08 -0.79
CA LEU A 59 6.36 -1.34 -0.95
C LEU A 59 7.03 -1.70 -2.30
N SER A 60 6.84 -0.87 -3.33
CA SER A 60 7.43 -1.10 -4.65
C SER A 60 8.88 -0.63 -4.77
N ASP A 61 9.33 0.26 -3.87
CA ASP A 61 10.71 0.70 -3.81
C ASP A 61 11.43 -0.09 -2.70
N PRO A 62 12.45 -0.89 -3.04
CA PRO A 62 13.18 -1.67 -2.05
C PRO A 62 13.87 -0.81 -0.97
N LYS A 63 14.25 0.45 -1.28
CA LYS A 63 14.79 1.37 -0.26
C LYS A 63 13.70 1.81 0.71
N LYS A 64 12.58 2.34 0.21
CA LYS A 64 11.47 2.77 1.06
C LYS A 64 10.87 1.62 1.85
N ARG A 65 10.79 0.43 1.24
CA ARG A 65 10.38 -0.81 1.90
C ARG A 65 11.36 -1.17 3.00
N SER A 66 12.66 -1.10 2.75
CA SER A 66 13.68 -1.35 3.79
C SER A 66 13.55 -0.34 4.93
N GLU A 67 13.38 0.95 4.64
CA GLU A 67 13.16 1.98 5.66
C GLU A 67 11.88 1.73 6.47
N TYR A 68 10.79 1.37 5.79
CA TYR A 68 9.52 1.02 6.43
C TYR A 68 9.61 -0.26 7.27
N ASP A 69 10.27 -1.31 6.76
CA ASP A 69 10.48 -2.57 7.47
C ASP A 69 11.45 -2.41 8.65
N GLN A 70 12.42 -1.49 8.56
CA GLN A 70 13.48 -1.26 9.55
C GLN A 70 13.09 -0.27 10.65
N PHE A 71 12.30 0.76 10.33
CA PHE A 71 11.90 1.79 11.28
C PHE A 71 10.42 1.78 11.65
N GLY A 72 9.58 1.03 10.92
CA GLY A 72 8.13 1.13 11.05
C GLY A 72 7.60 2.53 10.73
N LYS A 73 6.29 2.73 10.87
CA LYS A 73 5.63 4.04 10.69
C LYS A 73 6.20 5.13 11.63
N ALA A 74 6.85 4.74 12.72
CA ALA A 74 7.40 5.63 13.74
C ALA A 74 8.54 6.55 13.25
N ALA A 75 9.27 6.20 12.18
CA ALA A 75 10.24 7.12 11.58
C ALA A 75 9.63 8.06 10.53
N PHE A 76 8.42 7.80 10.04
CA PHE A 76 7.80 8.61 9.00
C PHE A 76 6.87 9.71 9.57
N GLU A 77 6.45 9.60 10.84
CA GLU A 77 5.59 10.58 11.52
C GLU A 77 6.36 11.55 12.48
N GLY A 78 7.70 11.54 12.46
CA GLY A 78 8.52 12.24 13.48
C GLY A 78 9.53 13.26 12.94
N GLY A 79 9.19 14.03 11.90
CA GLY A 79 10.01 15.14 11.37
C GLY A 79 9.30 16.49 11.49
#